data_AF-A0A2K9PVD5-F1
#
_entry.id   AF-A0A2K9PVD5-F1
#
_cell.length_a   1.000
_cell.length_b   1.000
_cell.length_c   1.000
_cell.angle_alpha   90.00
_cell.angle_beta   90.00
_cell.angle_gamma   90.00
#
_symmetry.space_group_name_H-M   'P 1'
#
loop_
_entity.id
_entity.type
_entity.pdbx_description
1 polymer ?
#
loop_
_entity_poly.entity_id
_entity_poly.type
_entity_poly.pdbx_seq_one_letter_code
_entity_poly.pdbx_strand_id
1 'polypeptide(L)'
;MRTLKSLFTLFVFSILVYSCSSDDNNGGGELANQQNQLEDVPVPLSNLNSDISIEGATKNQGTPPAPNSTINLELSSDQAEAYQNAGFNVRFSTTETNIAGAYLLFKDSDDNTASEYFDIPVSSFETGKSNNTKNTPSSKGSSLFKSNSLVDGEYEIDVDFGSDFPPGKFCGDLCIYDSENNISQIVTICVEVEAWGGNADIIGEWILESSTEDDDKYTVDCNNDQSIEADYYKVIKEDLALSISSNGDFSVTENTEEKVLDIEASKVDCSAVYSDEIEKDESKETGKWAYNETDKTLTLVSFKYEDFINSEYNEEYPNGDLILESGKVQIVDGKLVVTDTYTENGTTYTDTYTFVRK
;
A
#
# COMPACT_ATOMS: atom_id res chain seq x y z
N MET A 1 -15.96 53.73 55.23
CA MET A 1 -15.76 54.98 54.48
C MET A 1 -14.31 54.99 53.98
N ARG A 2 -14.12 54.98 52.65
CA ARG A 2 -12.94 55.47 51.89
C ARG A 2 -11.54 54.98 52.29
N THR A 3 -10.97 54.01 51.56
CA THR A 3 -10.06 54.17 50.38
C THR A 3 -8.70 54.79 50.70
N LEU A 4 -7.59 54.08 50.43
CA LEU A 4 -6.68 54.37 49.31
C LEU A 4 -5.58 53.31 49.15
N LYS A 5 -5.10 53.21 47.90
CA LYS A 5 -4.21 52.22 47.27
C LYS A 5 -2.72 52.45 47.57
N SER A 6 -1.90 51.39 47.51
CA SER A 6 -0.60 51.30 46.80
C SER A 6 -0.08 49.85 46.93
N LEU A 7 -0.04 49.02 45.88
CA LEU A 7 0.99 48.84 44.84
C LEU A 7 2.24 48.05 45.31
N PHE A 8 2.77 47.23 44.37
CA PHE A 8 4.00 46.41 44.35
C PHE A 8 3.92 44.96 44.89
N THR A 9 4.38 43.90 44.21
CA THR A 9 4.85 43.64 42.84
C THR A 9 4.87 42.12 42.64
N LEU A 10 4.28 41.65 41.54
CA LEU A 10 4.29 40.27 41.09
C LEU A 10 5.63 40.01 40.38
N PHE A 11 6.41 39.03 40.84
CA PHE A 11 7.63 38.60 40.18
C PHE A 11 7.24 37.65 39.03
N VAL A 12 7.15 38.19 37.82
CA VAL A 12 7.01 37.41 36.58
C VAL A 12 8.41 36.96 36.18
N PHE A 13 8.65 35.65 36.24
CA PHE A 13 9.85 35.03 35.70
C PHE A 13 9.66 34.89 34.18
N SER A 14 10.05 35.93 33.45
CA SER A 14 10.13 35.89 31.98
C SER A 14 11.33 35.05 31.56
N ILE A 15 11.06 33.85 31.03
CA ILE A 15 12.05 33.09 30.27
C ILE A 15 12.13 33.75 28.89
N LEU A 16 13.17 34.56 28.71
CA LEU A 16 13.61 35.06 27.41
C LEU A 16 14.39 33.93 26.72
N VAL A 17 13.75 33.21 25.80
CA VAL A 17 14.48 32.51 24.74
C VAL A 17 14.60 33.45 23.55
N TYR A 18 15.80 34.04 23.44
CA TYR A 18 16.30 34.59 22.19
C TYR A 18 16.81 33.41 21.36
N SER A 19 16.18 33.15 20.21
CA SER A 19 16.84 32.51 19.08
C SER A 19 16.37 33.18 17.80
N CYS A 20 17.25 34.01 17.24
CA CYS A 20 17.23 34.37 15.83
C CYS A 20 18.60 33.92 15.28
N SER A 21 18.62 33.01 14.31
CA SER A 21 19.56 33.05 13.17
C SER A 21 19.36 31.84 12.26
N SER A 22 19.31 32.14 10.95
CA SER A 22 19.20 31.32 9.74
C SER A 22 17.85 30.63 9.48
N ASP A 23 17.05 31.31 8.65
CA ASP A 23 16.05 30.70 7.76
C ASP A 23 16.70 29.55 6.97
N ASP A 24 16.45 28.32 7.40
CA ASP A 24 16.44 27.12 6.57
C ASP A 24 15.12 26.41 6.91
N ASN A 25 14.35 26.03 5.88
CA ASN A 25 13.04 25.37 5.98
C ASN A 25 13.13 24.01 6.72
N ASN A 26 13.18 24.04 8.05
CA ASN A 26 13.35 22.84 8.89
C ASN A 26 12.03 22.27 9.46
N GLY A 27 10.87 22.77 9.01
CA GLY A 27 9.57 22.30 9.50
C GLY A 27 9.21 20.86 9.08
N GLY A 28 9.73 20.39 7.94
CA GLY A 28 9.43 19.03 7.44
C GLY A 28 10.07 17.93 8.29
N GLY A 29 11.31 18.13 8.73
CA GLY A 29 12.04 17.13 9.53
C GLY A 29 11.46 16.94 10.93
N GLU A 30 10.99 18.01 11.58
CA GLU A 30 10.34 17.89 12.89
C GLU A 30 9.01 17.15 12.80
N LEU A 31 8.20 17.44 11.77
CA LEU A 31 6.92 16.75 11.55
C LEU A 31 7.11 15.27 11.22
N ALA A 32 8.06 14.93 10.34
CA ALA A 32 8.41 13.54 10.04
C ALA A 32 8.78 12.77 11.32
N ASN A 33 9.68 13.31 12.14
CA ASN A 33 10.04 12.68 13.41
C ASN A 33 8.86 12.51 14.39
N GLN A 34 7.87 13.43 14.35
CA GLN A 34 6.67 13.31 15.16
C GLN A 34 5.73 12.22 14.64
N GLN A 35 5.60 12.07 13.32
CA GLN A 35 4.81 11.01 12.68
C GLN A 35 5.35 9.64 13.06
N ASN A 36 6.66 9.42 12.90
CA ASN A 36 7.29 8.11 13.16
C ASN A 36 7.21 7.70 14.64
N GLN A 37 7.22 8.68 15.55
CA GLN A 37 7.03 8.40 16.98
C GLN A 37 5.64 7.87 17.32
N LEU A 38 4.64 8.06 16.45
CA LEU A 38 3.29 7.52 16.67
C LEU A 38 3.22 6.02 16.38
N GLU A 39 4.06 5.51 15.48
CA GLU A 39 4.12 4.09 15.09
C GLU A 39 4.64 3.20 16.24
N ASP A 40 5.47 3.76 17.11
CA ASP A 40 6.03 3.05 18.28
C ASP A 40 5.07 2.94 19.48
N VAL A 41 3.85 3.48 19.36
CA VAL A 41 2.86 3.47 20.46
C VAL A 41 1.93 2.25 20.32
N PRO A 42 1.59 1.55 21.40
CA PRO A 42 0.58 0.48 21.34
C PRO A 42 -0.78 1.01 20.88
N VAL A 43 -1.39 0.34 19.91
CA VAL A 43 -2.77 0.64 19.51
C VAL A 43 -3.71 0.32 20.67
N PRO A 44 -4.61 1.25 21.07
CA PRO A 44 -5.53 0.99 22.17
C PRO A 44 -6.49 -0.16 21.88
N LEU A 45 -6.75 -1.00 22.88
CA LEU A 45 -7.73 -2.10 22.78
C LEU A 45 -9.11 -1.65 22.29
N SER A 46 -9.53 -0.41 22.59
CA SER A 46 -10.80 0.11 22.09
C SER A 46 -10.88 0.06 20.56
N ASN A 47 -9.80 0.47 19.87
CA ASN A 47 -9.73 0.46 18.42
C ASN A 47 -9.71 -0.97 17.87
N LEU A 48 -8.96 -1.88 18.52
CA LEU A 48 -8.92 -3.30 18.12
C LEU A 48 -10.29 -4.00 18.24
N ASN A 49 -11.18 -3.52 19.11
CA ASN A 49 -12.54 -4.07 19.23
C ASN A 49 -13.52 -3.45 18.22
N SER A 50 -13.47 -2.13 18.01
CA SER A 50 -14.51 -1.41 17.26
C SER A 50 -14.19 -1.10 15.81
N ASP A 51 -12.91 -0.93 15.47
CA ASP A 51 -12.49 -0.26 14.24
C ASP A 51 -11.79 -1.21 13.26
N ILE A 52 -11.97 -2.52 13.46
CA ILE A 52 -11.50 -3.58 12.55
C ILE A 52 -12.69 -4.35 11.99
N SER A 53 -12.66 -4.62 10.69
CA SER A 53 -13.58 -5.51 9.98
C SER A 53 -12.86 -6.51 9.10
N ILE A 54 -13.50 -7.65 8.86
CA ILE A 54 -13.07 -8.70 7.94
C ILE A 54 -14.33 -9.15 7.21
N GLU A 55 -14.35 -9.09 5.87
CA GLU A 55 -15.56 -9.41 5.11
C GLU A 55 -16.03 -10.85 5.39
N GLY A 56 -17.32 -11.02 5.67
CA GLY A 56 -17.94 -12.33 5.93
C GLY A 56 -17.62 -12.96 7.30
N ALA A 57 -16.75 -12.36 8.09
CA ALA A 57 -16.43 -12.85 9.43
C ALA A 57 -17.53 -12.52 10.46
N THR A 58 -17.62 -13.35 11.51
CA THR A 58 -18.49 -13.11 12.67
C THR A 58 -17.65 -12.75 13.89
N LYS A 59 -18.01 -11.67 14.60
CA LYS A 59 -17.41 -11.34 15.90
C LYS A 59 -18.06 -12.15 17.02
N ASN A 60 -17.22 -12.85 17.79
CA ASN A 60 -17.63 -13.66 18.93
C ASN A 60 -16.96 -13.13 20.20
N GLN A 61 -17.69 -13.14 21.32
CA GLN A 61 -17.19 -12.68 22.61
C GLN A 61 -16.28 -13.71 23.27
N GLY A 62 -15.22 -13.24 23.95
CA GLY A 62 -14.27 -14.07 24.70
C GLY A 62 -13.06 -14.50 23.85
N THR A 63 -12.55 -15.70 24.11
CA THR A 63 -11.39 -16.25 23.40
C THR A 63 -11.83 -17.31 22.39
N PRO A 64 -11.07 -17.51 21.29
CA PRO A 64 -11.28 -18.63 20.38
C PRO A 64 -11.27 -19.99 21.09
N PRO A 65 -11.89 -21.03 20.50
CA PRO A 65 -11.75 -22.40 20.99
C PRO A 65 -10.28 -22.85 21.01
N ALA A 66 -9.89 -23.62 22.03
CA ALA A 66 -8.49 -24.00 22.23
C ALA A 66 -7.99 -24.98 21.15
N PRO A 67 -6.71 -24.87 20.72
CA PRO A 67 -6.05 -25.85 19.86
C PRO A 67 -6.23 -27.29 20.35
N ASN A 68 -6.56 -28.20 19.44
CA ASN A 68 -6.82 -29.61 19.76
C ASN A 68 -6.20 -30.59 18.76
N SER A 69 -5.49 -30.10 17.75
CA SER A 69 -4.93 -30.89 16.66
C SER A 69 -3.54 -30.40 16.25
N THR A 70 -2.97 -31.07 15.24
CA THR A 70 -1.67 -30.74 14.65
C THR A 70 -1.82 -30.28 13.19
N ILE A 71 -2.91 -29.59 12.86
CA ILE A 71 -3.07 -28.93 11.56
C ILE A 71 -1.87 -28.01 11.32
N ASN A 72 -1.26 -28.13 10.13
CA ASN A 72 -0.17 -27.25 9.72
C ASN A 72 -0.68 -25.84 9.46
N LEU A 73 -0.03 -24.83 10.03
CA LEU A 73 -0.27 -23.42 9.76
C LEU A 73 1.08 -22.70 9.76
N GLU A 74 1.42 -22.09 8.64
CA GLU A 74 2.67 -21.35 8.46
C GLU A 74 2.34 -19.94 7.96
N LEU A 75 2.73 -18.92 8.73
CA LEU A 75 2.64 -17.53 8.27
C LEU A 75 3.73 -17.26 7.25
N SER A 76 3.42 -16.43 6.25
CA SER A 76 4.44 -15.94 5.32
C SER A 76 5.43 -15.00 6.01
N SER A 77 4.98 -14.29 7.06
CA SER A 77 5.78 -13.41 7.92
C SER A 77 5.14 -13.33 9.31
N ASP A 78 5.94 -13.17 10.36
CA ASP A 78 5.46 -12.86 11.72
C ASP A 78 5.27 -11.34 11.95
N GLN A 79 5.61 -10.52 10.95
CA GLN A 79 5.38 -9.08 10.91
C GLN A 79 4.56 -8.70 9.66
N ALA A 80 3.63 -7.76 9.83
CA ALA A 80 2.89 -7.13 8.75
C ALA A 80 2.92 -5.60 8.89
N GLU A 81 3.02 -4.93 7.76
CA GLU A 81 2.73 -3.50 7.65
C GLU A 81 1.23 -3.30 7.43
N ALA A 82 0.70 -2.21 7.97
CA ALA A 82 -0.69 -1.83 7.82
C ALA A 82 -0.82 -0.32 7.63
N TYR A 83 -1.91 0.09 6.99
CA TYR A 83 -2.13 1.49 6.65
C TYR A 83 -3.48 1.97 7.17
N GLN A 84 -3.53 3.18 7.70
CA GLN A 84 -4.76 3.76 8.23
C GLN A 84 -5.84 3.76 7.13
N ASN A 85 -7.10 3.51 7.50
CA ASN A 85 -8.26 3.45 6.59
C ASN A 85 -8.24 2.32 5.53
N ALA A 86 -7.13 1.61 5.37
CA ALA A 86 -7.00 0.50 4.43
C ALA A 86 -6.90 -0.83 5.16
N GLY A 87 -6.03 -0.93 6.18
CA GLY A 87 -5.82 -2.17 6.90
C GLY A 87 -4.56 -2.90 6.47
N PHE A 88 -4.61 -4.24 6.49
CA PHE A 88 -3.50 -5.12 6.13
C PHE A 88 -3.97 -6.53 5.77
N ASN A 89 -3.06 -7.29 5.17
CA ASN A 89 -3.31 -8.66 4.74
C ASN A 89 -2.55 -9.67 5.61
N VAL A 90 -3.25 -10.70 6.08
CA VAL A 90 -2.64 -11.85 6.77
C VAL A 90 -2.45 -12.97 5.76
N ARG A 91 -1.21 -13.19 5.34
CA ARG A 91 -0.82 -14.29 4.43
C ARG A 91 -0.34 -15.51 5.20
N PHE A 92 -0.89 -16.67 4.84
CA PHE A 92 -0.51 -17.94 5.44
C PHE A 92 -0.66 -19.10 4.45
N SER A 93 -0.02 -20.22 4.78
CA SER A 93 -0.11 -21.46 4.03
C SER A 93 -0.41 -22.65 4.95
N THR A 94 -0.94 -23.70 4.36
CA THR A 94 -1.25 -24.95 5.06
C THR A 94 -1.19 -26.14 4.10
N THR A 95 -0.82 -27.31 4.62
CA THR A 95 -0.86 -28.57 3.87
C THR A 95 -2.24 -29.23 3.92
N GLU A 96 -3.15 -28.72 4.73
CA GLU A 96 -4.49 -29.29 4.90
C GLU A 96 -5.41 -28.91 3.73
N THR A 97 -6.27 -29.85 3.34
CA THR A 97 -7.15 -29.67 2.16
C THR A 97 -8.60 -29.39 2.52
N ASN A 98 -8.96 -29.47 3.81
CA ASN A 98 -10.32 -29.40 4.35
C ASN A 98 -10.52 -28.26 5.36
N ILE A 99 -9.75 -27.19 5.24
CA ILE A 99 -9.91 -25.98 6.07
C ILE A 99 -11.31 -25.41 5.89
N ALA A 100 -11.97 -25.13 7.01
CA ALA A 100 -13.30 -24.54 7.08
C ALA A 100 -13.26 -23.05 7.46
N GLY A 101 -12.21 -22.60 8.14
CA GLY A 101 -12.05 -21.19 8.49
C GLY A 101 -10.85 -20.94 9.40
N ALA A 102 -10.82 -19.75 9.97
CA ALA A 102 -9.81 -19.28 10.91
C ALA A 102 -10.44 -18.53 12.09
N TYR A 103 -9.75 -18.53 13.22
CA TYR A 103 -10.00 -17.62 14.32
C TYR A 103 -8.87 -16.60 14.41
N LEU A 104 -9.22 -15.33 14.54
CA LEU A 104 -8.26 -14.24 14.74
C LEU A 104 -8.64 -13.43 15.98
N LEU A 105 -7.73 -13.39 16.96
CA LEU A 105 -7.89 -12.60 18.18
C LEU A 105 -6.79 -11.53 18.24
N PHE A 106 -7.18 -10.26 18.23
CA PHE A 106 -6.24 -9.15 18.38
C PHE A 106 -5.83 -8.93 19.84
N LYS A 107 -4.62 -8.42 20.01
CA LYS A 107 -4.03 -8.05 21.30
C LYS A 107 -3.15 -6.83 21.14
N ASP A 108 -3.06 -6.02 22.19
CA ASP A 108 -2.14 -4.89 22.19
C ASP A 108 -0.67 -5.36 22.35
N SER A 109 0.27 -4.42 22.24
CA SER A 109 1.70 -4.70 22.36
C SER A 109 2.13 -5.16 23.77
N ASP A 110 1.24 -5.03 24.77
CA ASP A 110 1.46 -5.52 26.14
C ASP A 110 0.81 -6.90 26.37
N ASP A 111 0.41 -7.59 25.29
CA ASP A 111 -0.21 -8.92 25.28
C ASP A 111 -1.61 -8.96 25.96
N ASN A 112 -2.27 -7.81 26.12
CA ASN A 112 -3.66 -7.76 26.55
C ASN A 112 -4.57 -8.05 25.36
N THR A 113 -5.54 -8.94 25.53
CA THR A 113 -6.43 -9.36 24.43
C THR A 113 -7.63 -8.43 24.25
N ALA A 114 -8.05 -8.26 23.00
CA ALA A 114 -9.38 -7.75 22.67
C ALA A 114 -10.46 -8.62 23.33
N SER A 115 -11.66 -8.05 23.49
CA SER A 115 -12.79 -8.71 24.14
C SER A 115 -13.54 -9.67 23.20
N GLU A 116 -13.30 -9.53 21.91
CA GLU A 116 -13.92 -10.31 20.83
C GLU A 116 -12.83 -10.91 19.93
N TYR A 117 -13.16 -12.03 19.29
CA TYR A 117 -12.38 -12.62 18.21
C TYR A 117 -13.24 -12.74 16.95
N PHE A 118 -12.57 -12.79 15.80
CA PHE A 118 -13.20 -13.04 14.51
C PHE A 118 -13.23 -14.54 14.24
N ASP A 119 -14.39 -15.05 13.85
CA ASP A 119 -14.58 -16.34 13.20
C ASP A 119 -14.76 -16.11 11.70
N ILE A 120 -13.76 -16.51 10.94
CA ILE A 120 -13.57 -16.15 9.53
C ILE A 120 -13.77 -17.42 8.70
N PRO A 121 -14.87 -17.54 7.95
CA PRO A 121 -15.09 -18.72 7.13
C PRO A 121 -14.10 -18.75 5.95
N VAL A 122 -13.74 -19.94 5.47
CA VAL A 122 -12.83 -20.13 4.33
C VAL A 122 -13.32 -19.42 3.05
N SER A 123 -14.62 -19.14 2.94
CA SER A 123 -15.18 -18.36 1.82
C SER A 123 -14.75 -16.89 1.82
N SER A 124 -14.23 -16.39 2.93
CA SER A 124 -13.66 -15.05 3.08
C SER A 124 -12.16 -15.01 2.82
N PHE A 125 -11.52 -16.15 2.50
CA PHE A 125 -10.11 -16.16 2.17
C PHE A 125 -9.92 -15.89 0.69
N GLU A 126 -8.94 -15.06 0.36
CA GLU A 126 -8.43 -15.03 -1.01
C GLU A 126 -7.50 -16.22 -1.23
N THR A 127 -7.46 -16.72 -2.47
CA THR A 127 -6.61 -17.86 -2.84
C THR A 127 -5.94 -17.60 -4.17
N GLY A 128 -4.71 -18.08 -4.35
CA GLY A 128 -3.95 -17.98 -5.61
C GLY A 128 -4.58 -18.70 -6.82
N LYS A 129 -5.75 -19.33 -6.67
CA LYS A 129 -6.47 -19.90 -7.81
C LYS A 129 -7.08 -18.80 -8.64
N SER A 130 -6.41 -18.47 -9.75
CA SER A 130 -6.94 -17.73 -10.89
C SER A 130 -8.30 -18.28 -11.30
N ASN A 131 -9.37 -17.72 -10.74
CA ASN A 131 -10.68 -17.78 -11.36
C ASN A 131 -10.70 -16.71 -12.43
N ASN A 132 -10.30 -17.10 -13.64
CA ASN A 132 -10.48 -16.39 -14.91
C ASN A 132 -11.97 -16.15 -15.23
N THR A 133 -12.68 -15.46 -14.34
CA THR A 133 -14.12 -15.20 -14.45
C THR A 133 -14.52 -13.88 -13.81
N LYS A 134 -13.76 -12.80 -14.06
CA LYS A 134 -14.32 -11.46 -14.15
C LYS A 134 -13.73 -10.77 -15.38
N ASN A 135 -14.32 -11.03 -16.54
CA ASN A 135 -14.32 -10.06 -17.64
C ASN A 135 -15.22 -8.88 -17.23
N THR A 136 -14.79 -8.14 -16.23
CA THR A 136 -15.12 -6.72 -16.13
C THR A 136 -13.98 -6.00 -16.84
N PRO A 137 -14.26 -5.10 -17.79
CA PRO A 137 -13.20 -4.25 -18.32
C PRO A 137 -12.63 -3.52 -17.11
N SER A 138 -11.41 -3.87 -16.71
CA SER A 138 -10.62 -3.07 -15.80
C SER A 138 -10.63 -1.66 -16.37
N SER A 139 -10.99 -0.70 -15.53
CA SER A 139 -10.74 0.70 -15.81
C SER A 139 -9.30 0.83 -16.29
N LYS A 140 -9.09 1.66 -17.32
CA LYS A 140 -7.77 2.03 -17.85
C LYS A 140 -7.00 2.91 -16.85
N GLY A 141 -7.08 2.63 -15.55
CA GLY A 141 -6.16 3.18 -14.56
C GLY A 141 -4.93 2.29 -14.54
N SER A 142 -3.85 2.76 -15.13
CA SER A 142 -2.51 2.20 -14.97
C SER A 142 -2.10 2.36 -13.52
N SER A 143 -2.41 1.39 -12.67
CA SER A 143 -1.63 1.24 -11.43
C SER A 143 -0.18 1.15 -11.85
N LEU A 144 0.61 2.18 -11.53
CA LEU A 144 2.02 2.27 -11.91
C LEU A 144 2.85 1.14 -11.29
N PHE A 145 2.32 0.46 -10.28
CA PHE A 145 3.01 -0.59 -9.57
C PHE A 145 2.12 -1.85 -9.48
N LYS A 146 2.73 -3.02 -9.60
CA LYS A 146 2.01 -4.30 -9.67
C LYS A 146 2.01 -4.97 -8.29
N SER A 147 0.88 -5.53 -7.88
CA SER A 147 0.78 -6.25 -6.61
C SER A 147 1.30 -7.70 -6.72
N ASN A 148 1.75 -8.25 -5.60
CA ASN A 148 2.18 -9.64 -5.50
C ASN A 148 1.00 -10.61 -5.60
N SER A 149 1.05 -11.55 -6.55
CA SER A 149 0.02 -12.61 -6.66
C SER A 149 0.27 -13.76 -5.67
N LEU A 150 -0.78 -14.23 -5.00
CA LEU A 150 -0.74 -15.46 -4.19
C LEU A 150 -0.40 -16.68 -5.05
N VAL A 151 0.42 -17.59 -4.53
CA VAL A 151 0.70 -18.88 -5.20
C VAL A 151 -0.26 -19.99 -4.73
N ASP A 152 -0.31 -21.10 -5.48
CA ASP A 152 -1.14 -22.25 -5.15
C ASP A 152 -0.82 -22.80 -3.73
N GLY A 153 -1.83 -22.81 -2.86
CA GLY A 153 -1.70 -23.29 -1.47
C GLY A 153 -1.50 -22.18 -0.42
N GLU A 154 -1.44 -20.92 -0.87
CA GLU A 154 -1.48 -19.74 -0.01
C GLU A 154 -2.90 -19.19 0.11
N TYR A 155 -3.16 -18.64 1.28
CA TYR A 155 -4.39 -17.99 1.66
C TYR A 155 -4.08 -16.59 2.19
N GLU A 156 -5.01 -15.67 1.94
CA GLU A 156 -4.96 -14.32 2.46
C GLU A 156 -6.28 -13.98 3.16
N ILE A 157 -6.17 -13.30 4.30
CA ILE A 157 -7.29 -12.66 4.99
C ILE A 157 -7.05 -11.17 4.94
N ASP A 158 -7.96 -10.45 4.28
CA ASP A 158 -8.00 -9.00 4.28
C ASP A 158 -8.63 -8.48 5.58
N VAL A 159 -7.93 -7.56 6.24
CA VAL A 159 -8.31 -6.97 7.52
C VAL A 159 -8.40 -5.47 7.36
N ASP A 160 -9.62 -4.97 7.14
CA ASP A 160 -9.91 -3.55 6.98
C ASP A 160 -9.85 -2.77 8.31
N PHE A 161 -9.39 -1.52 8.21
CA PHE A 161 -9.48 -0.54 9.29
C PHE A 161 -10.57 0.51 9.05
N GLY A 162 -11.21 0.94 10.14
CA GLY A 162 -12.07 2.12 10.14
C GLY A 162 -11.28 3.41 9.87
N SER A 163 -12.00 4.46 9.45
CA SER A 163 -11.40 5.74 9.00
C SER A 163 -10.63 6.54 10.05
N ASP A 164 -10.71 6.13 11.32
CA ASP A 164 -10.08 6.79 12.47
C ASP A 164 -9.08 5.86 13.19
N PHE A 165 -8.68 4.75 12.55
CA PHE A 165 -7.74 3.80 13.15
C PHE A 165 -6.35 4.47 13.30
N PRO A 166 -5.77 4.47 14.52
CA PRO A 166 -4.54 5.21 14.76
C PRO A 166 -3.29 4.45 14.25
N PRO A 167 -2.21 5.16 13.94
CA PRO A 167 -0.89 4.54 13.80
C PRO A 167 -0.45 3.91 15.13
N GLY A 168 0.42 2.91 15.06
CA GLY A 168 0.92 2.21 16.25
C GLY A 168 1.15 0.72 16.03
N LYS A 169 1.42 0.00 17.12
CA LYS A 169 1.73 -1.45 17.12
C LYS A 169 0.71 -2.28 17.87
N PHE A 170 0.37 -3.44 17.31
CA PHE A 170 -0.44 -4.47 17.96
C PHE A 170 -0.08 -5.86 17.41
N CYS A 171 -0.65 -6.92 17.95
CA CYS A 171 -0.48 -8.27 17.39
C CYS A 171 -1.84 -8.98 17.27
N GLY A 172 -1.87 -10.08 16.51
CA GLY A 172 -3.00 -10.97 16.36
C GLY A 172 -2.57 -12.42 16.53
N ASP A 173 -3.37 -13.17 17.27
CA ASP A 173 -3.22 -14.62 17.39
C ASP A 173 -4.17 -15.30 16.40
N LEU A 174 -3.59 -16.03 15.45
CA LEU A 174 -4.28 -16.76 14.40
C LEU A 174 -4.24 -18.27 14.68
N CYS A 175 -5.37 -18.94 14.47
CA CYS A 175 -5.41 -20.39 14.26
C CYS A 175 -6.42 -20.74 13.17
N ILE A 176 -6.21 -21.85 12.47
CA ILE A 176 -7.13 -22.35 11.45
C ILE A 176 -7.84 -23.60 11.95
N TYR A 177 -9.04 -23.84 11.43
CA TYR A 177 -9.85 -25.00 11.79
C TYR A 177 -10.45 -25.69 10.57
N ASP A 178 -10.66 -27.00 10.68
CA ASP A 178 -11.25 -27.82 9.62
C ASP A 178 -12.75 -28.10 9.83
N SER A 179 -13.37 -28.80 8.89
CA SER A 179 -14.80 -29.17 8.95
C SER A 179 -15.18 -30.09 10.12
N GLU A 180 -14.21 -30.72 10.77
CA GLU A 180 -14.42 -31.60 11.94
C GLU A 180 -14.18 -30.85 13.27
N ASN A 181 -13.86 -29.55 13.22
CA ASN A 181 -13.44 -28.72 14.35
C ASN A 181 -12.11 -29.18 14.99
N ASN A 182 -11.22 -29.77 14.18
CA ASN A 182 -9.81 -29.83 14.52
C ASN A 182 -9.22 -28.42 14.35
N ILE A 183 -8.42 -27.97 15.32
CA ILE A 183 -7.89 -26.60 15.39
C ILE A 183 -6.37 -26.65 15.47
N SER A 184 -5.69 -25.85 14.64
CA SER A 184 -4.22 -25.73 14.60
C SER A 184 -3.63 -25.19 15.90
N GLN A 185 -2.30 -25.21 15.99
CA GLN A 185 -1.60 -24.37 16.96
C GLN A 185 -1.83 -22.88 16.65
N ILE A 186 -1.67 -22.04 17.68
CA ILE A 186 -1.74 -20.59 17.55
C ILE A 186 -0.42 -20.08 16.99
N VAL A 187 -0.48 -19.21 15.99
CA VAL A 187 0.64 -18.41 15.49
C VAL A 187 0.33 -16.94 15.73
N THR A 188 1.34 -16.15 16.06
CA THR A 188 1.19 -14.71 16.32
C THR A 188 1.75 -13.93 15.14
N ILE A 189 1.00 -12.96 14.65
CA ILE A 189 1.46 -11.93 13.71
C ILE A 189 1.43 -10.58 14.41
N CYS A 190 2.50 -9.80 14.30
CA CYS A 190 2.54 -8.44 14.82
C CYS A 190 2.46 -7.43 13.69
N VAL A 191 1.72 -6.36 13.93
CA VAL A 191 1.31 -5.38 12.93
C VAL A 191 1.81 -4.02 13.34
N GLU A 192 2.48 -3.34 12.41
CA GLU A 192 2.85 -1.94 12.52
C GLU A 192 1.95 -1.13 11.59
N VAL A 193 1.15 -0.23 12.17
CA VAL A 193 0.30 0.70 11.43
C VAL A 193 1.07 1.98 11.21
N GLU A 194 1.45 2.21 9.97
CA GLU A 194 2.25 3.34 9.55
C GLU A 194 1.52 4.68 9.78
N ALA A 195 2.26 5.71 10.16
CA ALA A 195 1.76 7.07 10.12
C ALA A 195 1.85 7.61 8.69
N TRP A 196 0.89 8.45 8.31
CA TRP A 196 1.02 9.17 7.05
C TRP A 196 2.16 10.16 7.12
N GLY A 197 3.09 10.09 6.17
CA GLY A 197 4.31 10.87 6.12
C GLY A 197 5.56 10.05 6.48
N GLY A 198 6.48 10.69 7.20
CA GLY A 198 7.61 10.01 7.86
C GLY A 198 9.00 10.23 7.27
N ASN A 199 9.11 10.69 6.02
CA ASN A 199 10.41 11.07 5.44
C ASN A 199 10.40 12.47 4.82
N ALA A 200 11.13 13.40 5.45
CA ALA A 200 11.20 14.78 4.99
C ALA A 200 11.98 14.97 3.68
N ASP A 201 12.90 14.06 3.34
CA ASP A 201 13.79 14.21 2.18
C ASP A 201 13.06 13.98 0.85
N ILE A 202 11.97 13.20 0.88
CA ILE A 202 11.19 12.85 -0.32
C ILE A 202 10.06 13.84 -0.61
N ILE A 203 9.81 14.80 0.30
CA ILE A 203 8.79 15.84 0.12
C ILE A 203 9.17 16.75 -1.06
N GLY A 204 8.21 16.97 -1.96
CA GLY A 204 8.38 17.85 -3.11
C GLY A 204 7.48 17.50 -4.28
N GLU A 205 7.64 18.25 -5.36
CA GLU A 205 7.11 17.93 -6.68
C GLU A 205 8.23 17.32 -7.53
N TRP A 206 7.95 16.14 -8.07
CA TRP A 206 8.88 15.29 -8.79
C TRP A 206 8.31 14.99 -10.17
N ILE A 207 9.13 15.06 -11.20
CA ILE A 207 8.77 14.73 -12.59
C ILE A 207 9.58 13.52 -13.00
N LEU A 208 8.94 12.53 -13.61
CA LEU A 208 9.62 11.35 -14.14
C LEU A 208 10.67 11.79 -15.17
N GLU A 209 11.90 11.32 -14.97
CA GLU A 209 12.99 11.51 -15.92
C GLU A 209 13.20 10.24 -16.75
N SER A 210 13.07 9.08 -16.11
CA SER A 210 13.16 7.77 -16.76
C SER A 210 12.57 6.69 -15.87
N SER A 211 11.92 5.70 -16.48
CA SER A 211 11.69 4.38 -15.89
C SER A 211 12.61 3.33 -16.53
N THR A 212 12.90 2.28 -15.78
CA THR A 212 13.35 1.01 -16.33
C THR A 212 12.35 -0.02 -15.87
N GLU A 213 11.51 -0.45 -16.79
CA GLU A 213 10.57 -1.55 -16.60
C GLU A 213 11.17 -2.78 -17.27
N ASP A 214 11.07 -3.94 -16.62
CA ASP A 214 11.39 -5.22 -17.26
C ASP A 214 10.26 -5.55 -18.25
N ASP A 215 10.22 -4.79 -19.36
CA ASP A 215 9.18 -4.91 -20.38
C ASP A 215 9.36 -6.19 -21.20
N ASP A 216 8.35 -7.05 -21.15
CA ASP A 216 8.20 -8.16 -22.07
C ASP A 216 7.97 -7.63 -23.48
N LYS A 217 9.00 -7.69 -24.33
CA LYS A 217 8.86 -7.37 -25.74
C LYS A 217 7.85 -8.30 -26.40
N TYR A 218 7.02 -7.74 -27.27
CA TYR A 218 6.09 -8.52 -28.05
C TYR A 218 6.81 -9.19 -29.23
N THR A 219 6.70 -10.52 -29.32
CA THR A 219 7.22 -11.27 -30.47
C THR A 219 6.19 -11.30 -31.60
N VAL A 220 6.59 -10.81 -32.78
CA VAL A 220 5.77 -10.88 -34.00
C VAL A 220 6.38 -11.91 -34.96
N ASP A 221 5.63 -12.97 -35.26
CA ASP A 221 5.98 -13.96 -36.27
C ASP A 221 5.66 -13.46 -37.68
N CYS A 222 6.69 -13.18 -38.47
CA CYS A 222 6.58 -12.65 -39.83
C CYS A 222 6.12 -13.70 -40.86
N ASN A 223 5.57 -13.24 -41.98
CA ASN A 223 5.14 -14.13 -43.09
C ASN A 223 6.28 -14.85 -43.83
N ASN A 224 7.54 -14.52 -43.53
CA ASN A 224 8.75 -15.06 -44.16
C ASN A 224 9.50 -16.04 -43.24
N ASP A 225 8.83 -16.60 -42.24
CA ASP A 225 9.38 -17.51 -41.22
C ASP A 225 10.49 -16.87 -40.35
N GLN A 226 10.53 -15.54 -40.28
CA GLN A 226 11.35 -14.79 -39.31
C GLN A 226 10.48 -14.26 -38.17
N SER A 227 11.11 -13.76 -37.12
CA SER A 227 10.42 -13.03 -36.06
C SER A 227 11.15 -11.73 -35.72
N ILE A 228 10.40 -10.78 -35.19
CA ILE A 228 10.92 -9.55 -34.60
C ILE A 228 10.41 -9.42 -33.16
N GLU A 229 11.18 -8.71 -32.34
CA GLU A 229 10.74 -8.23 -31.02
C GLU A 229 10.49 -6.73 -31.11
N ALA A 230 9.35 -6.29 -30.61
CA ALA A 230 8.95 -4.88 -30.61
C ALA A 230 8.19 -4.54 -29.33
N ASP A 231 8.28 -3.28 -28.92
CA ASP A 231 7.47 -2.76 -27.82
C ASP A 231 6.02 -2.69 -28.30
N TYR A 232 5.07 -3.16 -27.49
CA TYR A 232 3.67 -3.15 -27.88
C TYR A 232 3.13 -1.72 -27.99
N TYR A 233 3.61 -0.83 -27.12
CA TYR A 233 3.32 0.59 -27.15
C TYR A 233 4.54 1.38 -27.61
N LYS A 234 4.31 2.33 -28.51
CA LYS A 234 5.30 3.35 -28.86
C LYS A 234 4.91 4.66 -28.19
N VAL A 235 5.62 4.96 -27.10
CA VAL A 235 5.48 6.22 -26.36
C VAL A 235 5.91 7.39 -27.26
N ILE A 236 4.99 8.34 -27.45
CA ILE A 236 5.23 9.63 -28.12
C ILE A 236 5.51 10.70 -27.08
N LYS A 237 4.75 10.66 -25.99
CA LYS A 237 4.80 11.59 -24.87
C LYS A 237 4.52 10.83 -23.59
N GLU A 238 5.28 11.16 -22.56
CA GLU A 238 5.07 10.68 -21.20
C GLU A 238 5.45 11.81 -20.25
N ASP A 239 4.43 12.41 -19.65
CA ASP A 239 4.60 13.36 -18.55
C ASP A 239 3.98 12.73 -17.30
N LEU A 240 4.82 12.28 -16.38
CA LEU A 240 4.38 11.76 -15.09
C LEU A 240 4.95 12.64 -13.98
N ALA A 241 4.09 13.12 -13.09
CA ALA A 241 4.49 13.95 -11.96
C ALA A 241 3.92 13.44 -10.64
N LEU A 242 4.79 13.31 -9.65
CA LEU A 242 4.48 12.88 -8.29
C LEU A 242 4.67 14.07 -7.33
N SER A 243 3.62 14.42 -6.60
CA SER A 243 3.66 15.42 -5.54
C SER A 243 3.50 14.73 -4.19
N ILE A 244 4.48 14.91 -3.30
CA ILE A 244 4.47 14.38 -1.93
C ILE A 244 4.51 15.56 -0.97
N SER A 245 3.50 15.68 -0.10
CA SER A 245 3.43 16.75 0.90
C SER A 245 3.68 16.25 2.32
N SER A 246 4.17 17.16 3.17
CA SER A 246 4.58 16.84 4.55
C SER A 246 3.46 16.34 5.46
N ASN A 247 2.20 16.62 5.11
CA ASN A 247 1.02 16.21 5.86
C ASN A 247 0.53 14.79 5.49
N GLY A 248 1.31 14.05 4.71
CA GLY A 248 0.97 12.69 4.30
C GLY A 248 0.06 12.60 3.08
N ASP A 249 -0.27 13.71 2.40
CA ASP A 249 -0.99 13.64 1.12
C ASP A 249 -0.02 13.41 -0.05
N PHE A 250 -0.47 12.69 -1.07
CA PHE A 250 0.19 12.66 -2.37
C PHE A 250 -0.79 12.91 -3.51
N SER A 251 -0.22 13.24 -4.67
CA SER A 251 -0.92 13.07 -5.94
C SER A 251 0.02 12.65 -7.05
N VAL A 252 -0.43 11.77 -7.92
CA VAL A 252 0.23 11.44 -9.19
C VAL A 252 -0.62 12.02 -10.31
N THR A 253 0.01 12.67 -11.28
CA THR A 253 -0.65 13.09 -12.53
C THR A 253 0.08 12.48 -13.70
N GLU A 254 -0.67 11.92 -14.63
CA GLU A 254 -0.17 11.28 -15.83
C GLU A 254 -0.75 11.97 -17.08
N ASN A 255 0.09 12.16 -18.08
CA ASN A 255 -0.33 12.59 -19.41
C ASN A 255 0.55 11.91 -20.46
N THR A 256 0.03 10.83 -21.02
CA THR A 256 0.72 10.00 -22.01
C THR A 256 0.06 10.10 -23.38
N GLU A 257 0.88 10.00 -24.42
CA GLU A 257 0.41 9.78 -25.79
C GLU A 257 1.21 8.62 -26.37
N GLU A 258 0.53 7.62 -26.89
CA GLU A 258 1.16 6.39 -27.40
C GLU A 258 0.49 5.89 -28.68
N LYS A 259 1.19 5.00 -29.38
CA LYS A 259 0.65 4.24 -30.52
C LYS A 259 0.77 2.76 -30.24
N VAL A 260 -0.25 2.00 -30.59
CA VAL A 260 -0.28 0.55 -30.44
C VAL A 260 0.39 -0.12 -31.63
N LEU A 261 1.12 -1.20 -31.39
CA LEU A 261 1.71 -2.05 -32.41
C LEU A 261 0.61 -2.63 -33.32
N ASP A 262 0.67 -2.33 -34.62
CA ASP A 262 -0.16 -2.98 -35.62
C ASP A 262 0.46 -4.34 -35.94
N ILE A 263 -0.03 -5.37 -35.25
CA ILE A 263 0.47 -6.74 -35.39
C ILE A 263 0.39 -7.21 -36.85
N GLU A 264 -0.71 -6.95 -37.55
CA GLU A 264 -0.90 -7.48 -38.91
C GLU A 264 -0.02 -6.77 -39.93
N ALA A 265 0.13 -5.44 -39.84
CA ALA A 265 1.08 -4.71 -40.67
C ALA A 265 2.53 -5.11 -40.36
N SER A 266 2.87 -5.27 -39.08
CA SER A 266 4.22 -5.68 -38.66
C SER A 266 4.60 -7.08 -39.17
N LYS A 267 3.65 -8.02 -39.20
CA LYS A 267 3.84 -9.36 -39.79
C LYS A 267 4.15 -9.33 -41.28
N VAL A 268 3.50 -8.42 -42.02
CA VAL A 268 3.66 -8.27 -43.47
C VAL A 268 5.01 -7.65 -43.80
N ASP A 269 5.38 -6.58 -43.09
CA ASP A 269 6.62 -5.83 -43.35
C ASP A 269 7.85 -6.43 -42.68
N CYS A 270 7.64 -7.36 -41.73
CA CYS A 270 8.67 -7.91 -40.84
C CYS A 270 9.53 -6.83 -40.17
N SER A 271 8.85 -5.78 -39.72
CA SER A 271 9.41 -4.69 -38.92
C SER A 271 8.29 -4.11 -38.06
N ALA A 272 8.62 -3.43 -36.96
CA ALA A 272 7.61 -2.84 -36.08
C ALA A 272 6.85 -1.71 -36.80
N VAL A 273 5.55 -1.91 -37.00
CA VAL A 273 4.62 -0.92 -37.56
C VAL A 273 3.60 -0.59 -36.48
N TYR A 274 3.41 0.71 -36.22
CA TYR A 274 2.49 1.20 -35.20
C TYR A 274 1.30 1.88 -35.85
N SER A 275 0.15 1.85 -35.16
CA SER A 275 -1.09 2.49 -35.61
C SER A 275 -0.92 3.99 -35.86
N ASP A 276 -1.76 4.53 -36.75
CA ASP A 276 -1.83 5.98 -36.97
C ASP A 276 -2.57 6.69 -35.82
N GLU A 277 -3.53 6.00 -35.20
CA GLU A 277 -4.27 6.47 -34.03
C GLU A 277 -3.36 6.65 -32.82
N ILE A 278 -3.55 7.77 -32.11
CA ILE A 278 -2.82 8.07 -30.88
C ILE A 278 -3.78 7.79 -29.72
N GLU A 279 -3.43 6.82 -28.88
CA GLU A 279 -4.08 6.64 -27.59
C GLU A 279 -3.51 7.68 -26.62
N LYS A 280 -4.39 8.22 -25.78
CA LYS A 280 -4.04 9.24 -24.80
C LYS A 280 -4.55 8.81 -23.44
N ASP A 281 -3.74 9.05 -22.43
CA ASP A 281 -4.18 9.09 -21.05
C ASP A 281 -3.95 10.49 -20.48
N GLU A 282 -4.91 10.97 -19.69
CA GLU A 282 -4.74 12.18 -18.89
C GLU A 282 -5.49 11.96 -17.58
N SER A 283 -4.76 11.65 -16.52
CA SER A 283 -5.34 11.16 -15.28
C SER A 283 -4.67 11.77 -14.05
N LYS A 284 -5.34 11.61 -12.91
CA LYS A 284 -4.82 11.99 -11.60
C LYS A 284 -5.28 11.04 -10.51
N GLU A 285 -4.32 10.62 -9.71
CA GLU A 285 -4.56 9.92 -8.46
C GLU A 285 -4.27 10.82 -7.27
N THR A 286 -5.08 10.70 -6.23
CA THR A 286 -4.88 11.41 -4.96
C THR A 286 -5.09 10.49 -3.78
N GLY A 287 -4.22 10.61 -2.79
CA GLY A 287 -4.32 9.78 -1.61
C GLY A 287 -3.32 10.10 -0.52
N LYS A 288 -2.94 9.09 0.23
CA LYS A 288 -2.02 9.16 1.36
C LYS A 288 -0.73 8.39 1.11
N TRP A 289 0.36 8.84 1.71
CA TRP A 289 1.64 8.14 1.65
C TRP A 289 2.19 7.88 3.05
N ALA A 290 2.90 6.77 3.19
CA ALA A 290 3.61 6.37 4.40
C ALA A 290 5.03 5.94 4.03
N TYR A 291 5.97 6.13 4.96
CA TYR A 291 7.35 5.72 4.78
C TYR A 291 7.78 4.87 5.97
N ASN A 292 8.22 3.65 5.69
CA ASN A 292 8.76 2.77 6.73
C ASN A 292 10.27 3.04 6.89
N GLU A 293 10.70 3.49 8.06
CA GLU A 293 12.11 3.84 8.30
C GLU A 293 13.04 2.65 8.38
N THR A 294 12.50 1.49 8.77
CA THR A 294 13.27 0.25 8.95
C THR A 294 13.67 -0.31 7.60
N ASP A 295 12.70 -0.48 6.71
CA ASP A 295 12.87 -1.09 5.40
C ASP A 295 13.17 -0.07 4.30
N LYS A 296 13.00 1.23 4.61
CA LYS A 296 13.24 2.37 3.71
C LYS A 296 12.37 2.32 2.47
N THR A 297 11.11 2.00 2.69
CA THR A 297 10.10 1.81 1.67
C THR A 297 9.05 2.91 1.73
N LEU A 298 8.46 3.22 0.59
CA LEU A 298 7.36 4.15 0.41
C LEU A 298 6.15 3.35 -0.03
N THR A 299 5.01 3.63 0.62
CA THR A 299 3.71 3.13 0.21
C THR A 299 2.83 4.31 -0.19
N LEU A 300 2.08 4.14 -1.28
CA LEU A 300 1.08 5.10 -1.75
C LEU A 300 -0.29 4.43 -1.74
N VAL A 301 -1.24 5.01 -1.03
CA VAL A 301 -2.63 4.56 -0.92
C VAL A 301 -3.55 5.58 -1.59
N SER A 302 -4.03 5.28 -2.79
CA SER A 302 -4.95 6.14 -3.53
C SER A 302 -6.35 6.05 -2.95
N PHE A 303 -7.03 7.18 -2.77
CA PHE A 303 -8.44 7.22 -2.34
C PHE A 303 -9.36 7.69 -3.46
N LYS A 304 -8.79 8.15 -4.57
CA LYS A 304 -9.53 8.74 -5.67
C LYS A 304 -8.70 8.75 -6.96
N TYR A 305 -9.32 8.30 -8.03
CA TYR A 305 -8.83 8.37 -9.40
C TYR A 305 -9.72 9.30 -10.24
N GLU A 306 -9.11 10.18 -11.02
CA GLU A 306 -9.78 11.11 -11.93
C GLU A 306 -9.23 10.95 -13.35
N ASP A 307 -10.11 10.59 -14.29
CA ASP A 307 -9.83 10.58 -15.72
C ASP A 307 -10.28 11.93 -16.33
N PHE A 308 -9.33 12.70 -16.85
CA PHE A 308 -9.58 14.01 -17.44
C PHE A 308 -10.05 13.95 -18.90
N ILE A 309 -10.03 12.78 -19.53
CA ILE A 309 -10.55 12.54 -20.87
C ILE A 309 -12.02 12.08 -20.79
N ASN A 310 -12.32 11.14 -19.91
CA ASN A 310 -13.66 10.60 -19.69
C ASN A 310 -13.98 10.40 -18.21
N SER A 311 -14.72 11.36 -17.65
CA SER A 311 -15.15 11.35 -16.25
C SER A 311 -16.02 10.16 -15.82
N GLU A 312 -16.55 9.36 -16.76
CA GLU A 312 -17.25 8.10 -16.42
C GLU A 312 -16.33 7.06 -15.78
N TYR A 313 -15.01 7.19 -15.96
CA TYR A 313 -13.99 6.34 -15.34
C TYR A 313 -13.45 6.90 -14.01
N ASN A 314 -14.02 7.99 -13.48
CA ASN A 314 -13.64 8.46 -12.15
C ASN A 314 -14.08 7.44 -11.09
N GLU A 315 -13.19 7.17 -10.15
CA GLU A 315 -13.40 6.19 -9.08
C GLU A 315 -13.02 6.80 -7.72
N GLU A 316 -13.74 6.37 -6.68
CA GLU A 316 -13.40 6.64 -5.28
C GLU A 316 -13.15 5.31 -4.60
N TYR A 317 -12.11 5.26 -3.77
CA TYR A 317 -11.70 4.07 -3.01
C TYR A 317 -11.86 4.40 -1.52
N PRO A 318 -13.04 4.17 -0.90
CA PRO A 318 -13.28 4.55 0.49
C PRO A 318 -12.32 3.91 1.49
N ASN A 319 -11.85 2.69 1.16
CA ASN A 319 -10.90 1.92 1.95
C ASN A 319 -9.46 2.08 1.40
N GLY A 320 -9.25 2.98 0.44
CA GLY A 320 -7.98 3.10 -0.26
C GLY A 320 -7.72 1.98 -1.26
N ASP A 321 -6.82 2.25 -2.19
CA ASP A 321 -6.25 1.30 -3.13
C ASP A 321 -4.73 1.43 -3.09
N LEU A 322 -4.03 0.30 -2.93
CA LEU A 322 -2.57 0.26 -2.81
C LEU A 322 -1.98 0.36 -4.22
N ILE A 323 -1.64 1.58 -4.62
CA ILE A 323 -1.05 1.82 -5.93
C ILE A 323 0.46 1.60 -5.92
N LEU A 324 1.15 1.72 -4.77
CA LEU A 324 2.56 1.34 -4.57
C LEU A 324 2.67 0.70 -3.19
N GLU A 325 3.14 -0.54 -3.12
CA GLU A 325 3.36 -1.28 -1.86
C GLU A 325 4.86 -1.47 -1.63
N SER A 326 5.40 -0.90 -0.55
CA SER A 326 6.77 -1.13 -0.12
C SER A 326 7.87 -0.80 -1.16
N GLY A 327 7.67 0.23 -1.99
CA GLY A 327 8.67 0.65 -2.98
C GLY A 327 9.92 1.23 -2.32
N LYS A 328 11.11 0.68 -2.60
CA LYS A 328 12.37 1.16 -1.99
C LYS A 328 12.71 2.56 -2.48
N VAL A 329 13.00 3.47 -1.56
CA VAL A 329 13.27 4.87 -1.90
C VAL A 329 14.68 5.29 -1.57
N GLN A 330 15.29 6.03 -2.50
CA GLN A 330 16.58 6.66 -2.31
C GLN A 330 16.60 8.07 -2.93
N ILE A 331 17.28 9.01 -2.27
CA ILE A 331 17.66 10.28 -2.88
C ILE A 331 19.10 10.16 -3.38
N VAL A 332 19.29 10.16 -4.69
CA VAL A 332 20.61 10.05 -5.35
C VAL A 332 20.84 11.28 -6.20
N ASP A 333 21.89 12.06 -5.89
CA ASP A 333 22.23 13.30 -6.60
C ASP A 333 21.04 14.28 -6.74
N GLY A 334 20.17 14.34 -5.73
CA GLY A 334 18.98 15.20 -5.71
C GLY A 334 17.80 14.68 -6.52
N LYS A 335 17.88 13.44 -7.03
CA LYS A 335 16.80 12.72 -7.71
C LYS A 335 16.14 11.75 -6.75
N LEU A 336 14.82 11.60 -6.86
CA LEU A 336 14.06 10.57 -6.17
C LEU A 336 14.11 9.31 -7.02
N VAL A 337 14.62 8.23 -6.46
CA VAL A 337 14.64 6.91 -7.09
C VAL A 337 13.71 6.00 -6.29
N VAL A 338 12.70 5.46 -6.96
CA VAL A 338 11.76 4.49 -6.40
C VAL A 338 11.97 3.17 -7.14
N THR A 339 12.26 2.11 -6.41
CA THR A 339 12.41 0.75 -6.96
C THR A 339 11.33 -0.13 -6.38
N ASP A 340 10.45 -0.61 -7.25
CA ASP A 340 9.39 -1.55 -6.91
C ASP A 340 9.80 -2.98 -7.29
N THR A 341 9.30 -3.97 -6.56
CA THR A 341 9.61 -5.38 -6.78
C THR A 341 8.37 -6.22 -6.52
N TYR A 342 7.87 -6.85 -7.57
CA TYR A 342 6.70 -7.74 -7.50
C TYR A 342 7.01 -9.11 -8.07
N THR A 343 6.24 -10.10 -7.64
CA THR A 343 6.32 -11.47 -8.12
C THR A 343 5.04 -11.85 -8.83
N GLU A 344 5.16 -12.20 -10.10
CA GLU A 344 4.07 -12.69 -10.93
C GLU A 344 4.43 -14.10 -11.43
N ASN A 345 3.54 -15.07 -11.22
CA ASN A 345 3.75 -16.47 -11.63
C ASN A 345 5.09 -17.08 -11.14
N GLY A 346 5.54 -16.68 -9.95
CA GLY A 346 6.81 -17.14 -9.35
C GLY A 346 8.07 -16.52 -9.95
N THR A 347 7.93 -15.54 -10.85
CA THR A 347 9.03 -14.74 -11.39
C THR A 347 9.00 -13.36 -10.75
N THR A 348 10.14 -12.90 -10.22
CA THR A 348 10.28 -11.58 -9.62
C THR A 348 10.74 -10.58 -10.68
N TYR A 349 10.04 -9.47 -10.77
CA TYR A 349 10.32 -8.34 -11.64
C TYR A 349 10.78 -7.16 -10.81
N THR A 350 11.49 -6.21 -11.42
CA THR A 350 11.97 -5.02 -10.72
C THR A 350 11.86 -3.81 -11.62
N ASP A 351 10.99 -2.89 -11.23
CA ASP A 351 10.79 -1.63 -11.95
C ASP A 351 11.47 -0.51 -11.16
N THR A 352 12.15 0.40 -11.86
CA THR A 352 12.83 1.54 -11.23
C THR A 352 12.45 2.84 -11.90
N TYR A 353 11.93 3.77 -11.11
CA TYR A 353 11.50 5.08 -11.53
C TYR A 353 12.45 6.13 -10.97
N THR A 354 13.03 6.93 -11.85
CA THR A 354 13.90 8.06 -11.47
C THR A 354 13.17 9.36 -11.77
N PHE A 355 13.01 10.18 -10.75
CA PHE A 355 12.37 11.47 -10.83
C PHE A 355 13.34 12.61 -10.52
N VAL A 356 13.15 13.72 -11.23
CA VAL A 356 13.84 14.99 -10.97
C VAL A 356 12.90 15.96 -10.29
N ARG A 357 13.44 16.77 -9.38
CA ARG A 357 12.65 17.81 -8.71
C ARG A 357 12.25 18.89 -9.71
N LYS A 358 10.99 19.32 -9.64
CA LYS A 358 10.42 20.36 -10.51
C LYS A 358 10.96 21.76 -10.22
#